data_AF-A0A9D9LBH5-F1
#
_entry.id   AF-A0A9D9LBH5-F1
#
_cell.length_a   1.000
_cell.length_b   1.000
_cell.length_c   1.000
_cell.angle_alpha   90.00
_cell.angle_beta   90.00
_cell.angle_gamma   90.00
#
_symmetry.space_group_name_H-M   'P 1'
#
loop_
_entity.id
_entity.type
_entity.pdbx_description
1 polymer ?
#
loop_
_entity_poly.entity_id
_entity_poly.type
_entity_poly.pdbx_seq_one_letter_code
_entity_poly.pdbx_strand_id
1 'polypeptide(L)'
;AAADWVKYERIISDLAAQGRVVSLVGPAMSWGTMTDYWDPVVWLDTFYAAYRYANGGRDPKIDYLAFHWYDYGLAAQLDRLQKYGKKIWVTEMANWNPQIDSYAKQEAQMRDMVSICETRADVFRYAWFYGRGTLPDTKYTYLLDQAPGTLTSLGRLYISLPYAK
;
A
#
# COMPACT_ATOMS: atom_id res chain seq x y z
N ALA A 1 -5.52 6.81 16.75
CA ALA A 1 -5.42 7.30 15.35
C ALA A 1 -5.70 8.80 15.24
N ALA A 2 -6.95 9.27 15.29
CA ALA A 2 -7.27 10.71 15.14
C ALA A 2 -6.54 11.61 16.16
N ALA A 3 -6.57 11.24 17.44
CA ALA A 3 -5.87 11.98 18.51
C ALA A 3 -4.34 12.00 18.34
N ASP A 4 -3.77 10.97 17.72
CA ASP A 4 -2.32 10.90 17.47
C ASP A 4 -1.90 11.61 16.19
N TRP A 5 -2.83 11.84 15.26
CA TRP A 5 -2.51 12.32 13.92
C TRP A 5 -1.85 13.70 13.92
N VAL A 6 -2.26 14.56 14.85
CA VAL A 6 -1.65 15.88 15.08
C VAL A 6 -0.16 15.80 15.43
N LYS A 7 0.30 14.67 16.01
CA LYS A 7 1.73 14.45 16.30
C LYS A 7 2.51 14.26 14.99
N TYR A 8 1.96 13.52 14.03
CA TYR A 8 2.57 13.37 12.71
C TYR A 8 2.57 14.69 11.93
N GLU A 9 1.47 15.44 11.96
CA GLU A 9 1.41 16.78 11.36
C GLU A 9 2.44 17.75 11.96
N ARG A 10 2.69 17.66 13.27
CA ARG A 10 3.75 18.43 13.93
C ARG A 10 5.13 17.99 13.45
N ILE A 11 5.42 16.70 13.41
CA ILE A 11 6.72 16.19 12.95
C ILE A 11 7.05 16.69 11.56
N ILE A 12 6.11 16.61 10.62
CA ILE A 12 6.36 17.06 9.23
C ILE A 12 6.52 18.59 9.15
N SER A 13 5.82 19.36 9.99
CA SER A 13 5.99 20.82 10.09
C SER A 13 7.37 21.18 10.67
N ASP A 14 7.79 20.49 11.73
CA ASP A 14 9.09 20.72 12.38
C ASP A 14 10.25 20.38 11.43
N LEU A 15 10.09 19.34 10.60
CA LEU A 15 11.04 19.00 9.54
C LEU A 15 11.05 20.06 8.43
N ALA A 16 9.89 20.56 8.00
CA ALA A 16 9.80 21.61 6.99
C ALA A 16 10.48 22.90 7.45
N ALA A 17 10.35 23.27 8.73
CA ALA A 17 11.06 24.41 9.32
C ALA A 17 12.60 24.26 9.31
N GLN A 18 13.10 23.02 9.19
CA GLN A 18 14.52 22.71 9.02
C GLN A 18 14.92 22.50 7.54
N GLY A 19 14.07 22.89 6.60
CA GLY A 19 14.32 22.72 5.16
C GLY A 19 14.14 21.29 4.65
N ARG A 20 13.47 20.42 5.42
CA ARG A 20 13.22 19.01 5.05
C ARG A 20 11.73 18.79 4.79
N VAL A 21 11.34 18.77 3.53
CA VAL A 21 9.95 18.49 3.14
C VAL A 21 9.72 16.98 3.07
N VAL A 22 8.78 16.49 3.86
CA VAL A 22 8.32 15.09 3.85
C VAL A 22 6.82 15.03 3.67
N SER A 23 6.35 14.05 2.90
CA SER A 23 4.92 13.79 2.74
C SER A 23 4.42 12.85 3.82
N LEU A 24 3.21 13.09 4.30
CA LEU A 24 2.49 12.19 5.19
C LEU A 24 1.71 11.18 4.33
N VAL A 25 2.25 9.96 4.26
CA VAL A 25 1.74 8.84 3.47
C VAL A 25 1.06 7.84 4.41
N GLY A 26 -0.27 7.78 4.38
CA GLY A 26 -1.07 6.87 5.18
C GLY A 26 -2.41 7.46 5.62
N PRO A 27 -3.13 6.76 6.52
CA PRO A 27 -2.80 5.45 7.08
C PRO A 27 -2.71 4.35 6.02
N ALA A 28 -1.96 3.28 6.29
CA ALA A 28 -1.86 2.12 5.40
C ALA A 28 -3.07 1.20 5.61
N MET A 29 -4.02 1.27 4.70
CA MET A 29 -5.30 0.57 4.80
C MET A 29 -5.23 -0.84 4.22
N SER A 30 -6.09 -1.74 4.71
CA SER A 30 -6.34 -3.09 4.18
C SER A 30 -7.72 -3.55 4.68
N TRP A 31 -8.16 -4.76 4.34
CA TRP A 31 -9.21 -5.42 5.13
C TRP A 31 -8.67 -5.72 6.52
N GLY A 32 -9.26 -5.09 7.53
CA GLY A 32 -8.91 -5.26 8.93
C GLY A 32 -9.65 -6.42 9.59
N THR A 33 -9.25 -6.71 10.82
CA THR A 33 -9.93 -7.66 11.72
C THR A 33 -10.56 -6.98 12.92
N MET A 34 -10.44 -5.65 13.01
CA MET A 34 -11.02 -4.86 14.09
C MET A 34 -12.54 -4.89 13.97
N THR A 35 -13.22 -5.25 15.06
CA THR A 35 -14.69 -5.23 15.15
C THR A 35 -15.22 -3.88 14.67
N ASP A 36 -16.26 -3.92 13.82
CA ASP A 36 -16.90 -2.77 13.16
C ASP A 36 -16.04 -1.94 12.19
N TYR A 37 -14.74 -2.19 12.13
CA TYR A 37 -13.80 -1.46 11.27
C TYR A 37 -12.92 -2.37 10.41
N TRP A 38 -13.46 -3.52 10.03
CA TRP A 38 -12.83 -4.42 9.06
C TRP A 38 -12.76 -3.75 7.68
N ASP A 39 -13.76 -2.95 7.30
CA ASP A 39 -13.77 -2.20 6.05
C ASP A 39 -12.89 -0.94 6.10
N PRO A 40 -11.89 -0.80 5.20
CA PRO A 40 -11.04 0.37 5.18
C PRO A 40 -11.79 1.68 4.91
N VAL A 41 -12.91 1.65 4.17
CA VAL A 41 -13.74 2.84 3.94
C VAL A 41 -14.46 3.24 5.22
N VAL A 42 -15.01 2.27 5.95
CA VAL A 42 -15.68 2.52 7.24
C VAL A 42 -14.67 3.09 8.24
N TRP A 43 -13.50 2.45 8.37
CA TRP A 43 -12.45 2.94 9.26
C TRP A 43 -12.00 4.35 8.90
N LEU A 44 -11.75 4.65 7.62
CA LEU A 44 -11.31 5.98 7.17
C LEU A 44 -12.39 7.03 7.40
N ASP A 45 -13.66 6.74 7.12
CA ASP A 45 -14.77 7.65 7.38
C ASP A 45 -14.84 8.03 8.87
N THR A 46 -14.76 7.04 9.76
CA THR A 46 -14.73 7.24 11.20
C THR A 46 -13.50 8.03 11.63
N PHE A 47 -12.33 7.74 11.06
CA PHE A 47 -11.10 8.48 11.32
C PHE A 47 -11.22 9.97 10.94
N TYR A 48 -11.72 10.28 9.74
CA TYR A 48 -11.95 11.66 9.29
C TYR A 48 -12.95 12.38 10.19
N ALA A 49 -14.07 11.73 10.55
CA ALA A 49 -15.08 12.31 11.44
C ALA A 49 -14.53 12.61 12.83
N ALA A 50 -13.83 11.65 13.44
CA ALA A 50 -13.20 11.83 14.75
C ALA A 50 -12.12 12.93 14.73
N TYR A 51 -11.32 12.99 13.66
CA TYR A 51 -10.31 14.03 13.51
C TYR A 51 -10.96 15.43 13.39
N ARG A 52 -11.96 15.58 12.52
CA ARG A 52 -12.70 16.85 12.35
C ARG A 52 -13.33 17.32 13.65
N TYR A 53 -13.97 16.41 14.38
CA TYR A 53 -14.59 16.70 15.68
C TYR A 53 -13.58 17.29 16.67
N ALA A 54 -12.38 16.71 16.75
CA ALA A 54 -11.33 17.17 17.66
C ALA A 54 -10.57 18.41 17.18
N ASN A 55 -10.64 18.76 15.89
CA ASN A 55 -9.78 19.78 15.26
C ASN A 55 -10.59 20.87 14.54
N GLY A 56 -11.71 21.30 15.11
CA GLY A 56 -12.47 22.46 14.63
C GLY A 56 -13.04 22.29 13.23
N GLY A 57 -13.38 21.06 12.84
CA GLY A 57 -13.95 20.75 11.51
C GLY A 57 -12.91 20.55 10.40
N ARG A 58 -11.61 20.70 10.68
CA ARG A 58 -10.56 20.51 9.68
C ARG A 58 -10.33 19.03 9.36
N ASP A 59 -10.07 18.72 8.10
CA ASP A 59 -9.61 17.41 7.65
C ASP A 59 -8.19 17.09 8.14
N PRO A 60 -7.87 15.81 8.44
CA PRO A 60 -6.50 15.39 8.70
C PRO A 60 -5.62 15.66 7.48
N LYS A 61 -4.40 16.14 7.69
CA LYS A 61 -3.42 16.25 6.60
C LYS A 61 -2.99 14.84 6.19
N ILE A 62 -3.38 14.50 4.97
CA ILE A 62 -3.00 13.29 4.24
C ILE A 62 -2.53 13.77 2.88
N ASP A 63 -1.24 13.62 2.60
CA ASP A 63 -0.67 13.92 1.30
C ASP A 63 -0.91 12.77 0.32
N TYR A 64 -0.78 11.52 0.81
CA TYR A 64 -1.11 10.30 0.09
C TYR A 64 -1.78 9.30 1.04
N LEU A 65 -2.75 8.52 0.56
CA LEU A 65 -3.18 7.31 1.28
C LEU A 65 -2.18 6.18 1.03
N ALA A 66 -2.09 5.23 1.95
CA ALA A 66 -1.37 3.98 1.72
C ALA A 66 -2.33 2.79 1.70
N PHE A 67 -2.02 1.76 0.93
CA PHE A 67 -2.86 0.58 0.82
C PHE A 67 -2.05 -0.71 0.71
N HIS A 68 -2.47 -1.74 1.43
CA HIS A 68 -1.89 -3.08 1.41
C HIS A 68 -2.94 -4.05 0.85
N TRP A 69 -2.53 -4.93 -0.06
CA TRP A 69 -3.47 -5.88 -0.67
C TRP A 69 -2.82 -7.21 -1.03
N TYR A 70 -3.49 -8.31 -0.68
CA TYR A 70 -2.95 -9.66 -0.79
C TYR A 70 -3.87 -10.64 -1.55
N ASP A 71 -4.77 -10.13 -2.38
CA ASP A 71 -5.76 -10.93 -3.10
C ASP A 71 -6.03 -10.34 -4.49
N TYR A 72 -6.94 -10.95 -5.25
CA TYR A 72 -7.51 -10.37 -6.46
C TYR A 72 -8.24 -9.05 -6.18
N GLY A 73 -8.51 -8.28 -7.23
CA GLY A 73 -9.37 -7.09 -7.13
C GLY A 73 -8.70 -5.84 -6.59
N LEU A 74 -7.37 -5.70 -6.71
CA LEU A 74 -6.64 -4.49 -6.34
C LEU A 74 -7.28 -3.23 -6.95
N ALA A 75 -7.54 -3.23 -8.26
CA ALA A 75 -8.14 -2.07 -8.95
C ALA A 75 -9.48 -1.64 -8.32
N ALA A 76 -10.34 -2.60 -8.01
CA ALA A 76 -11.63 -2.33 -7.37
C ALA A 76 -11.47 -1.75 -5.96
N GLN A 77 -10.47 -2.19 -5.19
CA GLN A 77 -10.19 -1.57 -3.89
C GLN A 77 -9.67 -0.14 -4.03
N LEU A 78 -8.81 0.12 -5.02
CA LEU A 78 -8.31 1.46 -5.30
C LEU A 78 -9.45 2.41 -5.72
N ASP A 79 -10.41 1.94 -6.53
CA ASP A 79 -11.61 2.70 -6.91
C ASP A 79 -12.45 3.11 -5.70
N ARG A 80 -12.59 2.24 -4.70
CA ARG A 80 -13.29 2.57 -3.45
C ARG A 80 -12.59 3.70 -2.68
N LEU A 81 -11.25 3.73 -2.72
CA LEU A 81 -10.45 4.76 -2.04
C LEU A 81 -10.42 6.10 -2.78
N GLN A 82 -10.84 6.16 -4.04
CA GLN A 82 -10.97 7.43 -4.78
C GLN A 82 -11.93 8.41 -4.10
N LYS A 83 -12.85 7.90 -3.26
CA LYS A 83 -13.73 8.70 -2.38
C LYS A 83 -13.00 9.81 -1.64
N TYR A 84 -11.74 9.60 -1.24
CA TYR A 84 -10.96 10.56 -0.46
C TYR A 84 -10.18 11.58 -1.29
N GLY A 85 -10.20 11.47 -2.62
CA GLY A 85 -9.51 12.40 -3.53
C GLY A 85 -7.99 12.45 -3.33
N LYS A 86 -7.39 11.37 -2.83
CA LYS A 86 -5.94 11.27 -2.57
C LYS A 86 -5.28 10.36 -3.60
N LYS A 87 -4.04 10.71 -3.98
CA LYS A 87 -3.14 9.73 -4.59
C LYS A 87 -2.75 8.67 -3.57
N ILE A 88 -2.38 7.48 -4.05
CA ILE A 88 -2.20 6.27 -3.25
C ILE A 88 -0.78 5.75 -3.43
N TRP A 89 -0.20 5.28 -2.33
CA TRP A 89 0.97 4.40 -2.35
C TRP A 89 0.50 2.99 -2.02
N VAL A 90 0.69 2.03 -2.92
CA VAL A 90 0.41 0.62 -2.63
C VAL A 90 1.64 0.02 -1.95
N THR A 91 1.76 0.24 -0.65
CA THR A 91 3.01 -0.01 0.11
C THR A 91 3.27 -1.49 0.40
N GLU A 92 2.28 -2.36 0.19
CA GLU A 92 2.47 -3.80 0.12
C GLU A 92 1.50 -4.40 -0.90
N MET A 93 2.00 -5.23 -1.81
CA MET A 93 1.16 -6.03 -2.69
C MET A 93 1.76 -7.39 -3.04
N ALA A 94 0.89 -8.40 -3.07
CA ALA A 94 1.09 -9.72 -3.67
C ALA A 94 -0.28 -10.38 -3.86
N ASN A 95 -0.37 -11.59 -4.40
CA ASN A 95 -1.61 -12.36 -4.34
C ASN A 95 -1.40 -13.67 -3.57
N TRP A 96 -1.96 -13.75 -2.37
CA TRP A 96 -1.87 -14.89 -1.46
C TRP A 96 -3.16 -15.71 -1.40
N ASN A 97 -4.08 -15.45 -2.33
CA ASN A 97 -5.30 -16.24 -2.52
C ASN A 97 -4.94 -17.73 -2.64
N PRO A 98 -5.72 -18.64 -2.04
CA PRO A 98 -5.46 -20.09 -2.10
C PRO A 98 -5.32 -20.66 -3.52
N GLN A 99 -5.86 -19.99 -4.53
CA GLN A 99 -5.73 -20.40 -5.93
C GLN A 99 -4.34 -20.12 -6.53
N ILE A 100 -3.53 -19.27 -5.89
CA ILE A 100 -2.15 -18.97 -6.27
C ILE A 100 -1.23 -20.03 -5.63
N ASP A 101 -1.19 -21.18 -6.27
CA ASP A 101 -0.52 -22.40 -5.81
C ASP A 101 0.80 -22.69 -6.57
N SER A 102 1.32 -21.73 -7.34
CA SER A 102 2.56 -21.87 -8.10
C SER A 102 3.22 -20.53 -8.44
N TYR A 103 4.52 -20.57 -8.70
CA TYR A 103 5.27 -19.41 -9.21
C TYR A 103 4.68 -18.83 -10.49
N ALA A 104 4.27 -19.68 -11.45
CA ALA A 104 3.68 -19.20 -12.70
C ALA A 104 2.40 -18.38 -12.48
N LYS A 105 1.56 -18.78 -11.52
CA LYS A 105 0.37 -18.00 -11.14
C LYS A 105 0.74 -16.71 -10.43
N GLN A 106 1.76 -16.73 -9.57
CA GLN A 106 2.22 -15.51 -8.89
C GLN A 106 2.86 -14.52 -9.87
N GLU A 107 3.62 -15.00 -10.85
CA GLU A 107 4.16 -14.17 -11.94
C GLU A 107 3.05 -13.52 -12.77
N ALA A 108 1.97 -14.24 -13.06
CA ALA A 108 0.80 -13.68 -13.75
C ALA A 108 0.13 -12.57 -12.92
N GLN A 109 -0.03 -12.79 -11.60
CA GLN A 109 -0.58 -11.77 -10.70
C GLN A 109 0.34 -10.55 -10.54
N MET A 110 1.66 -10.76 -10.49
CA MET A 110 2.62 -9.65 -10.48
C MET A 110 2.48 -8.77 -11.72
N ARG A 111 2.37 -9.37 -12.92
CA ARG A 111 2.16 -8.62 -14.17
C ARG A 111 0.90 -7.77 -14.11
N ASP A 112 -0.21 -8.36 -13.65
CA ASP A 112 -1.50 -7.67 -13.54
C ASP A 112 -1.44 -6.52 -12.53
N MET A 113 -1.00 -6.79 -11.31
CA MET A 113 -0.93 -5.78 -10.24
C MET A 113 0.04 -4.64 -10.57
N VAL A 114 1.21 -4.94 -11.15
CA VAL A 114 2.15 -3.90 -11.61
C VAL A 114 1.53 -3.08 -12.74
N SER A 115 0.87 -3.72 -13.71
CA SER A 115 0.17 -3.00 -14.79
C SER A 115 -0.92 -2.08 -14.23
N ILE A 116 -1.69 -2.51 -13.23
CA ILE A 116 -2.69 -1.67 -12.56
C ILE A 116 -2.01 -0.44 -11.94
N CYS A 117 -0.93 -0.65 -11.17
CA CYS A 117 -0.22 0.44 -10.52
C CYS A 117 0.44 1.42 -11.51
N GLU A 118 0.97 0.94 -12.61
CA GLU A 118 1.64 1.76 -13.64
C GLU A 118 0.66 2.54 -14.52
N THR A 119 -0.56 2.04 -14.72
CA THR A 119 -1.56 2.67 -15.61
C THR A 119 -2.48 3.65 -14.90
N ARG A 120 -2.52 3.61 -13.56
CA ARG A 120 -3.39 4.45 -12.74
C ARG A 120 -2.73 5.76 -12.35
N ALA A 121 -3.30 6.89 -12.79
CA ALA A 121 -2.81 8.23 -12.45
C ALA A 121 -2.92 8.58 -10.94
N ASP A 122 -3.77 7.86 -10.21
CA ASP A 122 -3.93 8.01 -8.76
C ASP A 122 -2.97 7.14 -7.94
N VAL A 123 -2.19 6.25 -8.56
CA VAL A 123 -1.12 5.50 -7.89
C VAL A 123 0.21 6.23 -8.09
N PHE A 124 0.87 6.60 -7.00
CA PHE A 124 2.15 7.31 -7.05
C PHE A 124 3.34 6.37 -6.93
N ARG A 125 3.25 5.37 -6.05
CA ARG A 125 4.29 4.36 -5.80
C ARG A 125 3.64 3.05 -5.39
N TYR A 126 4.37 1.96 -5.58
CA TYR A 126 3.98 0.64 -5.11
C TYR A 126 5.20 -0.16 -4.66
N ALA A 127 5.00 -1.16 -3.81
CA ALA A 127 6.05 -2.04 -3.32
C ALA A 127 5.54 -3.49 -3.24
N TRP A 128 6.27 -4.40 -3.89
CA TRP A 128 5.99 -5.83 -3.83
C TRP A 128 6.37 -6.41 -2.46
N PHE A 129 5.51 -7.26 -1.90
CA PHE A 129 5.76 -7.99 -0.67
C PHE A 129 6.17 -9.45 -0.98
N TYR A 130 7.43 -9.85 -0.79
CA TYR A 130 8.55 -9.14 -0.18
C TYR A 130 9.89 -9.75 -0.63
N GLY A 131 11.00 -9.25 -0.09
CA GLY A 131 12.34 -9.66 -0.51
C GLY A 131 12.61 -11.17 -0.37
N ARG A 132 12.49 -11.73 0.84
CA ARG A 132 12.86 -13.13 1.14
C ARG A 132 12.32 -13.53 2.50
N GLY A 133 11.91 -14.78 2.65
CA GLY A 133 11.59 -15.40 3.95
C GLY A 133 12.13 -16.83 4.10
N THR A 134 11.52 -17.56 5.05
CA THR A 134 11.87 -18.95 5.36
C THR A 134 11.38 -19.91 4.27
N LEU A 135 12.20 -20.90 3.91
CA LEU A 135 11.81 -21.95 2.96
C LEU A 135 10.98 -23.07 3.63
N PRO A 136 10.08 -23.74 2.89
CA PRO A 136 9.73 -23.47 1.49
C PRO A 136 8.92 -22.17 1.33
N ASP A 137 9.10 -21.47 0.22
CA ASP A 137 8.24 -20.33 -0.13
C ASP A 137 6.84 -20.85 -0.49
N THR A 138 5.93 -20.80 0.48
CA THR A 138 4.55 -21.30 0.35
C THR A 138 3.62 -20.32 -0.37
N LYS A 139 4.08 -19.08 -0.61
CA LYS A 139 3.31 -18.03 -1.29
C LYS A 139 3.91 -17.63 -2.64
N TYR A 140 5.07 -18.19 -2.98
CA TYR A 140 5.76 -17.99 -4.25
C TYR A 140 6.13 -16.52 -4.50
N THR A 141 6.36 -15.71 -3.46
CA THR A 141 6.53 -14.25 -3.56
C THR A 141 7.95 -13.74 -3.39
N TYR A 142 8.93 -14.58 -3.08
CA TYR A 142 10.27 -14.09 -2.78
C TYR A 142 10.97 -13.55 -4.03
N LEU A 143 11.40 -12.28 -3.97
CA LEU A 143 12.19 -11.65 -5.03
C LEU A 143 13.66 -12.06 -4.99
N LEU A 144 14.15 -12.45 -3.82
CA LEU A 144 15.55 -12.81 -3.56
C LEU A 144 15.64 -14.27 -3.09
N ASP A 145 16.59 -15.01 -3.65
CA ASP A 145 16.94 -16.38 -3.23
C ASP A 145 17.73 -16.35 -1.91
N GLN A 146 17.85 -17.44 -1.16
CA GLN A 146 18.56 -17.48 0.14
C GLN A 146 20.01 -16.97 0.08
N ALA A 147 20.68 -17.11 -1.08
CA ALA A 147 21.99 -16.50 -1.30
C ALA A 147 21.90 -14.95 -1.36
N PRO A 148 22.73 -14.22 -0.58
CA PRO A 148 22.78 -12.76 -0.65
C PRO A 148 23.06 -12.24 -2.07
N GLY A 149 22.33 -11.19 -2.48
CA GLY A 149 22.52 -10.55 -3.79
C GLY A 149 21.92 -11.30 -4.99
N THR A 150 21.28 -12.46 -4.79
CA THR A 150 20.73 -13.27 -5.87
C THR A 150 19.22 -13.07 -6.02
N LEU A 151 18.78 -12.69 -7.23
CA LEU A 151 17.36 -12.62 -7.59
C LEU A 151 16.79 -14.02 -7.88
N THR A 152 15.55 -14.26 -7.47
CA THR A 152 14.74 -15.37 -7.99
C THR A 152 14.27 -15.08 -9.42
N SER A 153 13.59 -16.04 -10.05
CA SER A 153 12.92 -15.79 -11.34
C SER A 153 11.83 -14.71 -11.22
N LEU A 154 11.07 -14.69 -10.13
CA LEU A 154 10.10 -13.65 -9.84
C LEU A 154 10.77 -12.28 -9.61
N GLY A 155 11.91 -12.24 -8.91
CA GLY A 155 12.70 -11.02 -8.74
C GLY A 155 13.19 -10.42 -10.06
N ARG A 156 13.72 -11.28 -10.94
CA ARG A 156 14.10 -10.88 -12.30
C ARG A 156 12.90 -10.38 -13.11
N LEU A 157 11.75 -11.03 -12.98
CA LEU A 157 10.52 -10.57 -13.60
C LEU A 157 10.16 -9.16 -13.13
N TYR A 158 10.05 -8.94 -11.82
CA TYR A 158 9.61 -7.66 -11.25
C TYR A 158 10.39 -6.45 -11.79
N ILE A 159 11.72 -6.55 -11.83
CA ILE A 159 12.58 -5.44 -12.31
C ILE A 159 12.60 -5.29 -13.84
N SER A 160 12.04 -6.26 -14.58
CA SER A 160 11.99 -6.25 -16.05
C SER A 160 10.66 -5.74 -16.60
N LEU A 161 9.65 -5.56 -15.75
CA LEU A 161 8.32 -5.13 -16.19
C LEU A 161 8.35 -3.69 -16.72
N PRO A 162 7.50 -3.37 -17.72
CA PRO A 162 7.34 -2.00 -18.20
C PRO A 162 6.85 -1.06 -17.10
N TYR A 163 7.24 0.21 -17.19
CA TYR A 163 6.82 1.27 -16.28
C TYR A 163 6.45 2.55 -17.06
N ALA A 164 5.55 3.34 -16.51
CA ALA A 164 5.22 4.68 -16.98
C ALA A 164 6.34 5.66 -16.57
N LYS A 165 6.75 6.53 -17.50
CA LYS A 165 7.78 7.55 -17.26
C LYS A 165 7.20 8.82 -16.66
#